data_AF-A0A352S1F6-F1
#
_entry.id   AF-A0A352S1F6-F1
#
_cell.length_a   1.000
_cell.length_b   1.000
_cell.length_c   1.000
_cell.angle_alpha   90.00
_cell.angle_beta   90.00
_cell.angle_gamma   90.00
#
_symmetry.space_group_name_H-M   'P 1'
#
loop_
_entity.id
_entity.type
_entity.pdbx_description
1 polymer ?
#
loop_
_entity_poly.entity_id
_entity_poly.type
_entity_poly.pdbx_seq_one_letter_code
_entity_poly.pdbx_strand_id
1 'polypeptide(L)'
;FGFAPTLRLPIFEGGRLRANLKGKYAQYDIAVASYNQTLVDALREAADTVISIRSVDQQIKTQREALELAEHAYSLATTRYKAGLGTQLTVLNAESTVLQQRRQATDLQARRLDLQMGLIKALGGGYHEEADEKAGAVEQNTEKGTRG
;
A
#
# COMPACT_ATOMS: atom_id res chain seq x y z
N PHE A 1 30.79 30.96 -58.32
CA PHE A 1 30.93 30.93 -56.85
C PHE A 1 30.37 32.23 -56.27
N GLY A 2 29.13 32.23 -55.80
CA GLY A 2 28.50 33.40 -55.21
C GLY A 2 28.25 33.14 -53.73
N PHE A 3 28.99 33.82 -52.86
CA PHE A 3 28.72 33.82 -51.42
C PHE A 3 27.62 34.83 -51.15
N ALA A 4 26.39 34.34 -50.95
CA ALA A 4 25.28 35.17 -50.46
C ALA A 4 25.24 35.07 -48.92
N PRO A 5 25.56 36.13 -48.17
CA PRO A 5 25.42 36.11 -46.71
C PRO A 5 23.92 36.09 -46.37
N THR A 6 23.43 34.96 -45.88
CA THR A 6 22.04 34.85 -45.37
C THR A 6 21.99 35.41 -43.95
N LEU A 7 21.59 36.67 -43.82
CA LEU A 7 21.20 37.25 -42.53
C LEU A 7 19.88 36.63 -42.09
N ARG A 8 19.93 35.58 -41.27
CA ARG A 8 18.77 35.09 -40.52
C ARG A 8 18.54 36.05 -39.34
N LEU A 9 17.52 36.88 -39.46
CA LEU A 9 17.07 37.76 -38.37
C LEU A 9 16.14 36.94 -37.44
N PRO A 10 16.52 36.68 -36.17
CA PRO A 10 15.76 35.82 -35.25
C PRO A 10 14.41 36.41 -34.79
N ILE A 11 13.97 37.55 -35.34
CA ILE A 11 12.67 38.17 -35.02
C ILE A 11 11.48 37.27 -35.38
N PHE A 12 11.61 36.37 -36.36
CA PHE A 12 10.59 35.38 -36.71
C PHE A 12 10.69 34.08 -35.91
N GLU A 13 11.81 33.83 -35.22
CA GLU A 13 11.92 32.75 -34.22
C GLU A 13 11.41 33.16 -32.84
N GLY A 14 11.09 34.44 -32.62
CA GLY A 14 10.56 34.94 -31.35
C GLY A 14 9.32 34.18 -30.88
N GLY A 15 8.43 33.79 -31.79
CA GLY A 15 7.27 32.93 -31.48
C GLY A 15 7.67 31.51 -31.06
N ARG A 16 8.68 30.93 -31.70
CA ARG A 16 9.22 29.60 -31.38
C ARG A 16 9.97 29.59 -30.05
N LEU A 17 10.71 30.65 -29.73
CA LEU A 17 11.43 30.81 -28.46
C LEU A 17 10.45 31.02 -27.31
N ARG A 18 9.41 31.86 -27.50
CA ARG A 18 8.32 32.03 -26.52
C ARG A 18 7.48 30.77 -26.35
N ALA A 19 7.21 30.02 -27.41
CA ALA A 19 6.51 28.74 -27.33
C ALA A 19 7.33 27.66 -26.60
N ASN A 20 8.65 27.58 -26.83
CA ASN A 20 9.52 26.69 -26.08
C ASN A 20 9.62 27.08 -24.60
N LEU A 21 9.69 28.38 -24.30
CA LEU A 21 9.68 28.87 -22.92
C LEU A 21 8.35 28.55 -22.22
N LYS A 22 7.21 28.75 -22.91
CA LYS A 22 5.88 28.36 -22.42
C LYS A 22 5.75 26.85 -22.21
N GLY A 23 6.35 26.05 -23.09
CA GLY A 23 6.43 24.59 -22.94
C GLY A 23 7.29 24.16 -21.74
N LYS A 24 8.39 24.87 -21.46
CA LYS A 24 9.24 24.63 -20.29
C LYS A 24 8.55 25.00 -18.97
N TYR A 25 7.81 26.12 -18.93
CA TYR A 25 6.97 26.46 -17.77
C TYR A 25 5.85 25.43 -17.56
N ALA A 26 5.17 25.00 -18.63
CA ALA A 26 4.14 23.96 -18.52
C ALA A 26 4.72 22.62 -18.02
N GLN A 27 5.92 22.22 -18.46
CA GLN A 27 6.61 21.04 -17.95
C GLN A 27 6.98 21.17 -16.47
N TYR A 28 7.38 22.37 -16.03
CA TYR A 28 7.65 22.66 -14.63
C TYR A 28 6.37 22.57 -13.78
N ASP A 29 5.27 23.16 -14.25
CA ASP A 29 3.97 23.10 -13.56
C ASP A 29 3.47 21.65 -13.44
N ILE A 30 3.67 20.82 -14.48
CA ILE A 30 3.38 19.38 -14.44
C ILE A 30 4.24 18.66 -13.40
N ALA A 31 5.55 18.97 -13.35
CA ALA A 31 6.46 18.35 -12.38
C ALA A 31 6.10 18.72 -10.93
N VAL A 32 5.74 19.98 -10.68
CA VAL A 32 5.27 20.46 -9.38
C VAL A 32 3.94 19.80 -8.99
N ALA A 33 2.99 19.72 -9.93
CA ALA A 33 1.72 19.05 -9.71
C ALA A 33 1.91 17.56 -9.38
N SER A 34 2.79 16.87 -10.12
CA SER A 34 3.12 15.46 -9.88
C SER A 34 3.76 15.27 -8.51
N TYR A 35 4.73 16.11 -8.12
CA TYR A 35 5.36 16.04 -6.81
C TYR A 35 4.34 16.21 -5.68
N ASN A 36 3.49 17.24 -5.79
CA ASN A 36 2.44 17.50 -4.80
C ASN A 36 1.47 16.32 -4.70
N GLN A 37 1.11 15.72 -5.84
CA GLN A 37 0.25 14.54 -5.88
C GLN A 37 0.89 13.35 -5.16
N THR A 38 2.15 13.01 -5.49
CA THR A 38 2.89 11.93 -4.82
C THR A 38 2.99 12.14 -3.31
N LEU A 39 3.23 13.37 -2.86
CA LEU A 39 3.30 13.69 -1.44
C LEU A 39 1.96 13.50 -0.72
N VAL A 40 0.87 13.97 -1.33
CA VAL A 40 -0.48 13.83 -0.78
C VAL A 40 -0.87 12.36 -0.71
N ASP A 41 -0.56 11.57 -1.74
CA ASP A 41 -0.86 10.15 -1.80
C ASP A 41 -0.06 9.37 -0.74
N ALA A 42 1.23 9.68 -0.57
CA ALA A 42 2.06 9.07 0.47
C ALA A 42 1.54 9.38 1.89
N LEU A 43 1.09 10.62 2.14
CA LEU A 43 0.50 10.99 3.43
C LEU A 43 -0.83 10.28 3.68
N ARG A 44 -1.67 10.17 2.64
CA ARG A 44 -2.93 9.43 2.70
C ARG A 44 -2.68 7.97 3.04
N GLU A 45 -1.75 7.32 2.36
CA GLU A 45 -1.46 5.89 2.56
C GLU A 45 -0.89 5.61 3.97
N ALA A 46 -0.05 6.51 4.50
CA ALA A 46 0.39 6.44 5.89
C ALA A 46 -0.78 6.57 6.88
N ALA A 47 -1.68 7.53 6.65
CA ALA A 47 -2.86 7.72 7.49
C ALA A 47 -3.81 6.50 7.44
N ASP A 48 -4.06 5.96 6.25
CA ASP A 48 -4.92 4.79 6.04
C ASP A 48 -4.34 3.54 6.73
N THR A 49 -3.02 3.37 6.70
CA THR A 49 -2.33 2.28 7.40
C THR A 49 -2.46 2.40 8.91
N VAL A 50 -2.29 3.60 9.47
CA VAL A 50 -2.45 3.84 10.91
C VAL A 50 -3.89 3.58 11.37
N ILE A 51 -4.88 4.03 10.58
CA ILE A 51 -6.30 3.79 10.85
C ILE A 51 -6.59 2.28 10.80
N SER A 52 -6.03 1.56 9.83
CA SER A 52 -6.18 0.11 9.70
C SER A 52 -5.63 -0.64 10.92
N ILE A 53 -4.45 -0.26 11.42
CA ILE A 53 -3.87 -0.85 12.64
C ILE A 53 -4.79 -0.62 13.85
N ARG A 54 -5.26 0.62 14.04
CA ARG A 54 -6.18 0.94 15.16
C ARG A 54 -7.50 0.16 15.06
N SER A 55 -8.02 -0.02 13.85
CA SER A 55 -9.22 -0.83 13.60
C SER A 55 -9.01 -2.29 14.00
N VAL A 56 -7.88 -2.89 13.61
CA VAL A 56 -7.55 -4.28 14.00
C VAL A 56 -7.30 -4.40 15.50
N ASP A 57 -6.65 -3.42 16.15
CA ASP A 57 -6.48 -3.42 17.60
C ASP A 57 -7.83 -3.43 18.34
N GLN A 58 -8.82 -2.67 17.84
CA GLN A 58 -10.18 -2.70 18.40
C GLN A 58 -10.87 -4.05 18.16
N GLN A 59 -10.71 -4.64 16.97
CA GLN A 59 -11.23 -5.99 16.67
C GLN A 59 -10.62 -7.04 17.60
N ILE A 60 -9.32 -6.97 17.89
CA ILE A 60 -8.64 -7.88 18.82
C ILE A 60 -9.24 -7.78 20.22
N LYS A 61 -9.56 -6.56 20.70
CA LYS A 61 -10.19 -6.38 22.01
C LYS A 61 -11.55 -7.07 22.06
N THR A 62 -12.42 -6.82 21.08
CA THR A 62 -13.74 -7.46 21.02
C THR A 62 -13.63 -8.98 20.86
N GLN A 63 -12.66 -9.46 20.08
CA GLN A 63 -12.43 -10.89 19.89
C GLN A 63 -11.96 -11.59 21.17
N ARG A 64 -11.18 -10.91 22.02
CA ARG A 64 -10.79 -11.42 23.34
C ARG A 64 -11.99 -11.58 24.26
N GLU A 65 -12.87 -10.59 24.29
CA GLU A 65 -14.13 -10.66 25.05
C GLU A 65 -15.02 -11.82 24.56
N ALA A 66 -15.13 -12.01 23.24
CA ALA A 66 -15.87 -13.11 22.64
C ALA A 66 -15.29 -14.50 22.98
N LEU A 67 -13.95 -14.62 22.97
CA LEU A 67 -13.26 -15.84 23.39
C LEU A 67 -13.52 -16.16 24.86
N GLU A 68 -13.41 -15.15 25.74
CA GLU A 68 -13.67 -15.33 27.17
C GLU A 68 -15.10 -15.83 27.42
N LEU A 69 -16.09 -15.23 26.76
CA LEU A 69 -17.48 -15.66 26.83
C LEU A 69 -17.69 -17.10 26.34
N ALA A 70 -17.01 -17.50 25.26
CA ALA A 70 -17.06 -18.87 24.76
C ALA A 70 -16.44 -19.86 25.77
N GLU A 71 -15.35 -19.49 26.42
CA GLU A 71 -14.69 -20.31 27.45
C GLU A 71 -15.58 -20.46 28.70
N HIS A 72 -16.26 -19.40 29.13
CA HIS A 72 -17.28 -19.46 30.19
C HIS A 72 -18.46 -20.36 29.80
N ALA A 73 -18.94 -20.28 28.56
CA ALA A 73 -20.01 -21.15 28.09
C ALA A 73 -19.59 -22.64 28.08
N TYR A 74 -18.36 -22.93 27.67
CA TYR A 74 -17.79 -24.27 27.71
C TYR A 74 -17.62 -24.82 29.14
N SER A 75 -17.15 -23.99 30.07
CA SER A 75 -17.02 -24.40 31.48
C SER A 75 -18.38 -24.69 32.12
N LEU A 76 -19.39 -23.89 31.79
CA LEU A 76 -20.78 -24.11 32.22
C LEU A 76 -21.37 -25.38 31.63
N ALA A 77 -21.20 -25.60 30.32
CA ALA A 77 -21.65 -26.82 29.64
C ALA A 77 -21.01 -28.07 30.26
N THR A 78 -19.70 -28.02 30.52
CA THR A 78 -18.95 -29.09 31.16
C THR A 78 -19.45 -29.37 32.58
N THR A 79 -19.75 -28.33 33.35
CA THR A 79 -20.28 -28.47 34.71
C THR A 79 -21.67 -29.11 34.70
N ARG A 80 -22.55 -28.67 33.80
CA ARG A 80 -23.89 -29.26 33.64
C ARG A 80 -23.82 -30.73 33.20
N TYR A 81 -22.93 -31.06 32.27
CA TYR A 81 -22.72 -32.44 31.83
C TYR A 81 -22.25 -33.33 32.99
N LYS A 82 -21.27 -32.88 33.78
CA LYS A 82 -20.78 -33.61 34.97
C LYS A 82 -21.87 -33.79 36.03
N ALA A 83 -22.79 -32.85 36.14
CA ALA A 83 -23.94 -32.93 37.03
C ALA A 83 -25.10 -33.79 36.47
N GLY A 84 -24.96 -34.36 35.27
CA GLY A 84 -26.02 -35.13 34.59
C GLY A 84 -27.16 -34.26 34.02
N LEU A 85 -26.99 -32.94 33.99
CA LEU A 85 -27.98 -31.96 33.56
C LEU A 85 -27.80 -31.54 32.09
N GLY A 86 -26.91 -32.19 31.34
CA GLY A 86 -26.59 -31.87 29.97
C GLY A 86 -26.06 -33.07 29.19
N THR A 87 -25.91 -32.91 27.88
CA THR A 87 -25.39 -33.95 26.99
C THR A 87 -23.94 -33.68 26.60
N GLN A 88 -23.22 -34.74 26.24
CA GLN A 88 -21.87 -34.63 25.68
C GLN A 88 -21.83 -33.75 24.42
N LEU A 89 -22.91 -33.76 23.62
CA LEU A 89 -23.04 -32.92 22.42
C LEU A 89 -23.01 -31.43 22.75
N THR A 90 -23.63 -31.00 23.86
CA THR A 90 -23.58 -29.59 24.29
C THR A 90 -22.16 -29.16 24.65
N VAL A 91 -21.37 -30.03 25.28
CA VAL A 91 -19.96 -29.77 25.60
C VAL A 91 -19.12 -29.65 24.32
N LEU A 92 -19.28 -30.59 23.39
CA LEU A 92 -18.61 -30.57 22.08
C LEU A 92 -18.94 -29.32 21.26
N ASN A 93 -20.20 -28.89 21.24
CA ASN A 93 -20.60 -27.67 20.55
C ASN A 93 -19.97 -26.42 21.17
N ALA A 94 -19.93 -26.35 22.51
CA ALA A 94 -19.28 -25.25 23.21
C ALA A 94 -17.75 -25.25 22.99
N GLU A 95 -17.12 -26.42 22.99
CA GLU A 95 -15.69 -26.59 22.67
C GLU A 95 -15.37 -26.14 21.24
N SER A 96 -16.19 -26.57 20.26
CA SER A 96 -16.07 -26.14 18.86
C SER A 96 -16.15 -24.62 18.72
N THR A 97 -17.04 -23.99 19.49
CA THR A 97 -17.18 -22.52 19.55
C THR A 97 -15.90 -21.88 20.09
N VAL A 98 -15.35 -22.37 21.20
CA VAL A 98 -14.06 -21.88 21.75
C VAL A 98 -12.95 -21.99 20.72
N LEU A 99 -12.83 -23.14 20.04
CA LEU A 99 -11.81 -23.34 19.01
C LEU A 99 -11.98 -22.39 17.83
N GLN A 100 -13.22 -22.11 17.42
CA GLN A 100 -13.50 -21.11 16.39
C GLN A 100 -13.07 -19.71 16.82
N GLN A 101 -13.42 -19.29 18.04
CA GLN A 101 -13.04 -17.97 18.57
C GLN A 101 -11.52 -17.84 18.73
N ARG A 102 -10.82 -18.92 19.12
CA ARG A 102 -9.35 -18.94 19.18
C ARG A 102 -8.71 -18.77 17.81
N ARG A 103 -9.22 -19.48 16.78
CA ARG A 103 -8.73 -19.31 15.40
C ARG A 103 -8.87 -17.86 14.93
N GLN A 104 -10.05 -17.27 15.13
CA GLN A 104 -10.29 -15.87 14.77
C GLN A 104 -9.37 -14.89 15.53
N ALA A 105 -9.09 -15.15 16.80
CA ALA A 105 -8.14 -14.35 17.57
C ALA A 105 -6.72 -14.42 16.99
N THR A 106 -6.28 -15.62 16.56
CA THR A 106 -4.98 -15.81 15.91
C THR A 106 -4.93 -15.12 14.55
N ASP A 107 -5.97 -15.22 13.73
CA ASP A 107 -6.04 -14.57 12.41
C ASP A 107 -5.95 -13.05 12.54
N LEU A 108 -6.61 -12.46 13.55
CA LEU A 108 -6.50 -11.02 13.83
C LEU A 108 -5.09 -10.63 14.28
N GLN A 109 -4.40 -11.47 15.05
CA GLN A 109 -3.01 -11.22 15.44
C GLN A 109 -2.07 -11.26 14.23
N ALA A 110 -2.25 -12.24 13.33
CA ALA A 110 -1.51 -12.33 12.08
C ALA A 110 -1.73 -11.08 11.22
N ARG A 111 -2.99 -10.68 11.03
CA ARG A 111 -3.34 -9.47 10.26
C ARG A 111 -2.74 -8.20 10.86
N ARG A 112 -2.67 -8.09 12.18
CA ARG A 112 -2.01 -6.97 12.86
C ARG A 112 -0.51 -6.93 12.53
N LEU A 113 0.15 -8.09 12.55
CA LEU A 113 1.57 -8.19 12.21
C LEU A 113 1.83 -7.82 10.75
N ASP A 114 0.98 -8.27 9.83
CA ASP A 114 1.06 -7.91 8.41
C ASP A 114 0.94 -6.40 8.20
N LEU A 115 -0.02 -5.75 8.86
CA LEU A 115 -0.16 -4.29 8.81
C LEU A 115 1.04 -3.56 9.40
N GLN A 116 1.64 -4.07 10.48
CA GLN A 116 2.85 -3.49 11.05
C GLN A 116 4.05 -3.63 10.11
N MET A 117 4.22 -4.80 9.49
CA MET A 117 5.26 -5.01 8.48
C MET A 117 5.05 -4.11 7.25
N GLY A 118 3.79 -3.95 6.80
CA GLY A 118 3.43 -3.03 5.73
C GLY A 118 3.76 -1.57 6.07
N LEU A 119 3.46 -1.13 7.29
CA LEU A 119 3.83 0.20 7.77
C LEU A 119 5.35 0.42 7.79
N ILE A 120 6.12 -0.57 8.29
CA ILE A 120 7.59 -0.51 8.29
C ILE A 120 8.12 -0.41 6.86
N LYS A 121 7.56 -1.19 5.92
CA LYS A 121 7.91 -1.11 4.50
C LYS A 121 7.65 0.28 3.94
N ALA A 122 6.46 0.85 4.19
CA ALA A 122 6.06 2.16 3.69
C ALA A 122 6.88 3.33 4.28
N LEU A 123 7.28 3.24 5.55
CA LEU A 123 8.00 4.32 6.26
C LEU A 123 9.53 4.30 6.07
N GLY A 124 10.10 3.32 5.36
CA GLY A 124 11.56 3.28 5.17
C GLY A 124 12.18 1.96 4.72
N GLY A 125 11.37 0.95 4.39
CA GLY A 125 11.84 -0.33 3.82
C GLY A 125 12.13 -0.29 2.32
N GLY A 126 12.34 0.89 1.72
CA GLY A 126 12.83 1.08 0.35
C GLY A 126 11.75 1.01 -0.74
N TYR A 127 11.10 2.14 -1.02
CA TYR A 127 10.45 2.37 -2.31
C TYR A 127 11.43 3.16 -3.20
N HIS A 128 11.97 2.48 -4.21
CA HIS A 128 12.66 3.07 -5.36
C HIS A 128 11.86 2.69 -6.62
N GLU A 129 10.72 3.32 -6.83
CA GLU A 129 10.03 3.25 -8.13
C GLU A 129 10.61 4.33 -9.07
N GLU A 130 11.90 4.20 -9.38
CA GLU A 130 12.55 4.90 -10.51
C GLU A 130 13.62 4.02 -11.22
N ALA A 131 13.90 2.80 -10.73
CA ALA A 131 14.95 1.95 -11.31
C ALA A 131 14.51 1.17 -12.56
N ASP A 132 13.21 1.01 -12.82
CA ASP A 132 12.72 0.20 -13.96
C ASP A 132 12.49 1.00 -15.25
N GLU A 133 12.43 2.34 -15.20
CA GLU A 133 12.24 3.14 -16.42
C GLU A 133 13.57 3.43 -17.16
N LYS A 134 14.71 3.31 -16.48
CA LYS A 134 16.04 3.49 -17.09
C LYS A 134 16.62 2.21 -17.70
N ALA A 135 16.14 1.02 -17.30
CA ALA A 135 16.65 -0.24 -17.84
C ALA A 135 16.16 -0.50 -19.28
N GLY A 136 14.93 -0.11 -19.63
CA GLY A 136 14.39 -0.30 -20.99
C GLY A 136 14.90 0.68 -22.05
N ALA A 137 15.51 1.81 -21.64
CA ALA A 137 15.98 2.84 -22.57
C ALA A 137 17.44 2.66 -23.02
N VAL A 138 18.25 1.88 -22.29
CA VAL A 138 19.66 1.65 -22.63
C VAL A 138 19.81 0.51 -23.64
N GLU A 139 18.88 -0.44 -23.68
CA GLU A 139 18.99 -1.62 -24.56
C GLU A 139 18.56 -1.35 -26.02
N GLN A 140 17.69 -0.37 -26.26
CA GLN A 140 17.24 -0.02 -27.62
C GLN A 140 18.25 0.81 -28.43
N ASN A 141 19.31 1.32 -27.80
CA ASN A 141 20.28 2.20 -28.47
C ASN A 141 21.56 1.47 -28.93
N THR A 142 21.75 0.21 -28.55
CA THR A 142 22.96 -0.57 -28.89
C THR A 142 22.81 -1.42 -30.16
N GLU A 143 21.59 -1.68 -30.65
CA GLU A 143 21.38 -2.44 -31.90
C GLU A 143 21.41 -1.60 -33.18
N LYS A 144 21.39 -0.25 -33.07
CA LYS A 144 21.39 0.63 -34.26
C LYS A 144 22.77 1.12 -34.71
N GLY A 145 23.84 0.68 -34.04
CA GLY A 145 25.21 1.21 -34.23
C GLY A 145 26.22 0.33 -34.97
N THR A 146 25.87 -0.89 -35.39
CA THR A 146 26.86 -1.83 -35.98
C THR A 146 26.36 -2.45 -37.29
N ARG A 147 26.00 -1.60 -38.26
CA ARG A 147 26.06 -1.94 -39.69
C ARG A 147 26.70 -0.77 -40.44
N GLY A 148 28.01 -0.90 -40.63
CA GLY A 148 28.87 -0.06 -41.47
C GLY A 148 30.16 -0.81 -41.70
#